data_AF-A0A538QAJ4-F1
#
_entry.id   AF-A0A538QAJ4-F1
#
_cell.length_a   1.000
_cell.length_b   1.000
_cell.length_c   1.000
_cell.angle_alpha   90.00
_cell.angle_beta   90.00
_cell.angle_gamma   90.00
#
_symmetry.space_group_name_H-M   'P 1'
#
loop_
_entity.id
_entity.type
_entity.pdbx_description
1 polymer ?
#
loop_
_entity_poly.entity_id
_entity_poly.type
_entity_poly.pdbx_seq_one_letter_code
_entity_poly.pdbx_strand_id
1 'polypeptide(L)'
;MLLLRLLTTSLCAAAIVIAVVGPIRVTVVSPVQPTPSTACCGFERLPPVTVVDVAAAIAPSDFGGLIQLHAGERITAVNDRPLAEGRPLLDLVAELAPRAGGYLDLTVMSEVAERRVLMLLH
;
A
#
# COMPACT_ATOMS: atom_id res chain seq x y z
N MET A 1 0.23 49.01 -0.37
CA MET A 1 -0.54 48.57 0.83
C MET A 1 -1.34 47.28 0.62
N LEU A 2 -1.95 47.03 -0.55
CA LEU A 2 -2.70 45.79 -0.84
C LEU A 2 -1.81 44.52 -0.92
N LEU A 3 -0.61 44.64 -1.50
CA LEU A 3 0.37 43.54 -1.61
C LEU A 3 0.89 43.01 -0.26
N LEU A 4 1.09 43.91 0.72
CA LEU A 4 1.56 43.53 2.05
C LEU A 4 0.52 42.69 2.80
N ARG A 5 -0.78 42.99 2.59
CA ARG A 5 -1.88 42.24 3.21
C ARG A 5 -2.01 40.83 2.63
N LEU A 6 -1.87 40.68 1.31
CA LEU A 6 -1.88 39.38 0.64
C LEU A 6 -0.76 38.45 1.15
N LEU A 7 0.46 38.99 1.29
CA LEU A 7 1.62 38.25 1.80
C LEU A 7 1.41 37.79 3.25
N THR A 8 0.88 38.64 4.11
CA THR A 8 0.61 38.26 5.50
C THR A 8 -0.48 37.20 5.62
N THR A 9 -1.52 37.27 4.80
CA THR A 9 -2.61 36.29 4.82
C THR A 9 -2.18 34.93 4.29
N SER A 10 -1.36 34.88 3.23
CA SER A 10 -0.85 33.61 2.70
C SER A 10 0.11 32.93 3.66
N LEU A 11 0.94 33.72 4.37
CA LEU A 11 1.89 33.18 5.35
C LEU A 11 1.15 32.58 6.55
N CYS A 12 0.11 33.25 7.05
CA CYS A 12 -0.72 32.71 8.14
C CYS A 12 -1.47 31.44 7.72
N ALA A 13 -2.01 31.38 6.50
CA ALA A 13 -2.68 30.19 5.99
C ALA A 13 -1.72 28.99 5.89
N ALA A 14 -0.49 29.20 5.38
CA ALA A 14 0.51 28.15 5.27
C ALA A 14 0.95 27.64 6.66
N ALA A 15 1.12 28.53 7.64
CA ALA A 15 1.50 28.15 9.01
C ALA A 15 0.44 27.26 9.69
N ILE A 16 -0.85 27.56 9.47
CA ILE A 16 -1.95 26.74 10.00
C ILE A 16 -1.96 25.35 9.35
N VAL A 17 -1.75 25.26 8.04
CA VAL A 17 -1.70 23.96 7.34
C VAL A 17 -0.56 23.09 7.88
N ILE A 18 0.63 23.66 8.09
CA ILE A 18 1.78 22.92 8.63
C ILE A 18 1.51 22.46 10.08
N ALA A 19 0.84 23.29 10.89
CA ALA A 19 0.51 22.94 12.28
C ALA A 19 -0.55 21.84 12.40
N VAL A 20 -1.54 21.81 11.48
CA VAL A 20 -2.62 20.81 11.49
C VAL A 20 -2.15 19.45 10.98
N VAL A 21 -1.23 19.42 10.02
CA VAL A 21 -0.78 18.16 9.39
C VAL A 21 0.14 17.33 10.29
N GLY A 22 0.70 17.92 11.34
CA GLY A 22 1.56 17.20 12.30
C GLY A 22 2.83 16.62 11.68
N PRO A 23 3.83 16.23 12.49
CA PRO A 23 5.03 15.60 11.97
C PRO A 23 4.71 14.18 11.48
N ILE A 24 4.76 13.99 10.16
CA ILE A 24 4.70 12.66 9.54
C ILE A 24 5.93 11.87 10.01
N ARG A 25 5.75 10.94 10.95
CA ARG A 25 6.80 10.00 11.34
C ARG A 25 6.87 8.87 10.32
N VAL A 26 7.84 8.95 9.43
CA VAL A 26 8.22 7.82 8.57
C VAL A 26 9.14 6.91 9.37
N THR A 27 8.59 5.88 9.99
CA THR A 27 9.38 4.79 10.59
C THR A 27 9.69 3.75 9.52
N VAL A 28 10.94 3.73 9.06
CA VAL A 28 11.46 2.66 8.21
C VAL A 28 11.72 1.44 9.11
N VAL A 29 10.87 0.42 9.00
CA VAL A 29 11.11 -0.86 9.66
C VAL A 29 12.09 -1.65 8.79
N SER A 30 13.34 -1.75 9.23
CA SER A 30 14.33 -2.60 8.55
C SER A 30 13.87 -4.07 8.60
N PRO A 31 13.96 -4.83 7.50
CA PRO A 31 13.63 -6.25 7.52
C PRO A 31 14.58 -6.96 8.48
N VAL A 32 14.00 -7.64 9.47
CA VAL A 32 14.74 -8.51 10.40
C VAL A 32 15.48 -9.55 9.57
N GLN A 33 16.81 -9.49 9.58
CA GLN A 33 17.65 -10.56 9.06
C GLN A 33 17.30 -11.83 9.84
N PRO A 34 16.80 -12.90 9.20
CA PRO A 34 16.56 -14.14 9.91
C PRO A 34 17.91 -14.70 10.35
N THR A 35 18.15 -14.68 11.66
CA THR A 35 19.18 -15.51 12.29
C THR A 35 18.89 -16.98 11.94
N PRO A 36 19.88 -17.78 11.52
CA PRO A 36 19.66 -19.18 11.20
C PRO A 36 19.40 -19.95 12.51
N SER A 37 18.15 -20.01 12.91
CA SER A 37 17.68 -20.89 13.99
C SER A 37 17.54 -22.30 13.43
N THR A 38 18.53 -23.15 13.72
CA THR A 38 18.38 -24.60 13.71
C THR A 38 17.30 -24.99 14.72
N ALA A 39 16.05 -25.07 14.27
CA ALA A 39 14.96 -25.58 15.07
C ALA A 39 14.08 -26.50 14.22
N CYS A 40 14.18 -27.78 14.57
CA CYS A 40 13.29 -28.87 14.23
C CYS A 40 11.83 -28.46 14.41
N CYS A 41 11.04 -28.56 13.33
CA CYS A 41 9.58 -28.74 13.24
C CYS A 41 9.18 -28.21 11.86
N GLY A 42 8.50 -29.04 11.06
CA GLY A 42 8.05 -28.72 9.71
C GLY A 42 6.93 -27.67 9.71
N PHE A 43 7.25 -26.44 10.10
CA PHE A 43 6.42 -25.29 9.80
C PHE A 43 6.56 -25.02 8.30
N GLU A 44 5.51 -25.34 7.57
CA GLU A 44 5.27 -24.84 6.23
C GLU A 44 5.51 -23.33 6.26
N ARG A 45 6.56 -22.87 5.57
CA ARG A 45 6.92 -21.44 5.57
C ARG A 45 5.80 -20.69 4.89
N LEU A 46 4.99 -20.00 5.68
CA LEU A 46 3.95 -19.10 5.19
C LEU A 46 4.58 -18.11 4.20
N PRO A 47 3.91 -17.81 3.07
CA PRO A 47 4.39 -16.80 2.14
C PRO A 47 4.60 -15.47 2.86
N PRO A 48 5.65 -14.72 2.54
CA PRO A 48 5.86 -13.40 3.13
C PRO A 48 4.66 -12.50 2.82
N VAL A 49 4.20 -11.76 3.83
CA VAL A 49 3.04 -10.86 3.72
C VAL A 49 3.51 -9.42 3.86
N THR A 50 3.11 -8.57 2.92
CA THR A 50 3.27 -7.11 3.00
C THR A 50 1.91 -6.50 3.33
N VAL A 51 1.85 -5.58 4.29
CA VAL A 51 0.61 -4.86 4.63
C VAL A 51 0.74 -3.41 4.16
N VAL A 52 -0.26 -2.95 3.40
CA VAL A 52 -0.37 -1.57 2.91
C VAL A 52 -1.60 -0.94 3.53
N ASP A 53 -1.39 0.16 4.23
CA ASP A 53 -2.46 0.91 4.86
C ASP A 53 -2.91 2.05 3.95
N VAL A 54 -4.11 1.95 3.37
CA VAL A 54 -4.59 2.87 2.32
C VAL A 54 -5.51 3.92 2.94
N ALA A 55 -5.06 5.17 2.94
CA ALA A 55 -5.87 6.28 3.42
C ALA A 55 -7.16 6.46 2.60
N ALA A 56 -8.25 6.86 3.27
CA ALA A 56 -9.58 7.02 2.67
C ALA A 56 -9.65 7.99 1.47
N ALA A 57 -8.68 8.89 1.34
CA ALA A 57 -8.60 9.87 0.25
C ALA A 57 -7.99 9.29 -1.04
N ILE A 58 -7.45 8.07 -1.02
CA ILE A 58 -6.79 7.46 -2.17
C ILE A 58 -7.82 6.81 -3.08
N ALA A 59 -7.82 7.19 -4.36
CA ALA A 59 -8.71 6.60 -5.34
C ALA A 59 -8.21 5.19 -5.73
N PRO A 60 -9.13 4.25 -6.10
CA PRO A 60 -8.73 2.93 -6.55
C PRO A 60 -7.74 2.93 -7.72
N SER A 61 -7.81 3.95 -8.59
CA SER A 61 -6.86 4.13 -9.70
C SER A 61 -5.40 4.25 -9.26
N ASP A 62 -5.15 4.72 -8.04
CA ASP A 62 -3.81 4.96 -7.53
C ASP A 62 -3.22 3.74 -6.79
N PHE A 63 -4.02 2.69 -6.58
CA PHE A 63 -3.60 1.48 -5.87
C PHE A 63 -2.35 0.83 -6.49
N GLY A 64 -2.25 0.87 -7.83
CA GLY A 64 -1.10 0.33 -8.54
C GLY A 64 0.22 0.99 -8.11
N GLY A 65 0.21 2.29 -7.77
CA GLY A 65 1.39 3.01 -7.30
C GLY A 65 1.74 2.74 -5.82
N LEU A 66 0.79 2.24 -5.03
CA LEU A 66 1.02 1.90 -3.62
C LEU A 66 1.70 0.54 -3.45
N ILE A 67 1.53 -0.35 -4.42
CA ILE A 67 2.10 -1.69 -4.40
C ILE A 67 3.50 -1.61 -4.98
N GLN A 68 4.51 -1.64 -4.12
CA GLN A 68 5.90 -1.75 -4.57
C GLN A 68 6.15 -3.16 -5.12
N LEU A 69 6.12 -3.27 -6.45
CA LEU A 69 6.51 -4.48 -7.16
C LEU A 69 8.01 -4.45 -7.45
N HIS A 70 8.70 -5.54 -7.14
CA HIS A 70 10.08 -5.74 -7.59
C HIS A 70 10.11 -6.11 -9.08
N ALA A 71 11.30 -6.01 -9.69
CA ALA A 71 11.49 -6.46 -11.06
C ALA A 71 11.12 -7.95 -11.20
N GLY A 72 10.28 -8.27 -12.19
CA GLY A 72 9.78 -9.63 -12.44
C GLY A 72 8.60 -10.07 -11.57
N GLU A 73 8.17 -9.25 -10.61
CA GLU A 73 6.92 -9.49 -9.88
C GLU A 73 5.71 -9.03 -10.69
N ARG A 74 4.61 -9.80 -10.58
CA ARG A 74 3.31 -9.46 -11.13
C ARG A 74 2.19 -9.88 -10.19
N ILE A 75 1.12 -9.10 -10.16
CA ILE A 75 -0.09 -9.46 -9.42
C ILE A 75 -0.83 -10.51 -10.24
N THR A 76 -1.12 -11.66 -9.63
CA THR A 76 -1.78 -12.80 -10.28
C THR A 76 -3.17 -13.08 -9.73
N ALA A 77 -3.52 -12.56 -8.56
CA ALA A 77 -4.87 -12.68 -8.01
C ALA A 77 -5.23 -11.52 -7.07
N VAL A 78 -6.53 -11.30 -6.88
CA VAL A 78 -7.13 -10.37 -5.91
C VAL A 78 -8.26 -11.09 -5.17
N ASN A 79 -8.20 -11.15 -3.84
CA ASN A 79 -9.13 -11.89 -2.99
C ASN A 79 -9.34 -13.34 -3.49
N ASP A 80 -8.23 -14.02 -3.76
CA ASP A 80 -8.16 -15.38 -4.33
C ASP A 80 -8.80 -15.54 -5.73
N ARG A 81 -9.21 -14.43 -6.39
CA ARG A 81 -9.68 -14.44 -7.78
C ARG A 81 -8.52 -14.21 -8.73
N PRO A 82 -8.26 -15.13 -9.67
CA PRO A 82 -7.16 -14.97 -10.62
C PRO A 82 -7.38 -13.75 -11.52
N LEU A 83 -6.31 -12.97 -11.70
CA LEU A 83 -6.26 -11.87 -12.64
C LEU A 83 -5.89 -12.44 -14.02
N ALA A 84 -6.85 -12.45 -14.94
CA ALA A 84 -6.65 -12.93 -16.30
C ALA A 84 -5.60 -12.07 -17.04
N GLU A 85 -4.85 -12.69 -17.95
CA GLU A 85 -3.88 -11.96 -18.77
C GLU A 85 -4.54 -10.83 -19.57
N GLY A 86 -3.90 -9.66 -19.58
CA GLY A 86 -4.40 -8.47 -20.27
C GLY A 86 -5.57 -7.77 -19.56
N ARG A 87 -6.09 -8.31 -18.46
CA ARG A 87 -7.14 -7.67 -17.68
C ARG A 87 -6.55 -6.61 -16.73
N PRO A 88 -7.07 -5.37 -16.71
CA PRO A 88 -6.66 -4.37 -15.73
C PRO A 88 -7.00 -4.84 -14.31
N LEU A 89 -6.06 -4.64 -13.38
CA LEU A 89 -6.30 -4.86 -11.95
C LEU A 89 -7.53 -4.08 -11.46
N LEU A 90 -7.68 -2.84 -11.94
CA LEU A 90 -8.77 -1.95 -11.56
C LEU A 90 -10.15 -2.50 -11.90
N ASP A 91 -10.28 -3.22 -13.01
CA ASP A 91 -11.57 -3.81 -13.41
C ASP A 91 -11.99 -4.90 -12.43
N LEU A 92 -11.04 -5.74 -12.00
CA LEU A 92 -11.30 -6.79 -11.01
C LEU A 92 -11.59 -6.18 -9.63
N VAL A 93 -10.88 -5.13 -9.23
CA VAL A 93 -11.14 -4.40 -7.98
C VAL A 93 -12.51 -3.72 -8.01
N ALA A 94 -12.89 -3.11 -9.12
CA ALA A 94 -14.19 -2.47 -9.29
C ALA A 94 -15.34 -3.48 -9.18
N GLU A 95 -15.18 -4.67 -9.75
CA GLU A 95 -16.15 -5.77 -9.61
C GLU A 95 -16.26 -6.30 -8.18
N LEU A 96 -15.13 -6.37 -7.46
CA LEU A 96 -15.13 -6.75 -6.05
C LEU A 96 -15.83 -5.71 -5.18
N ALA A 97 -15.89 -4.46 -5.63
CA ALA A 97 -16.51 -3.32 -4.94
C ALA A 97 -16.19 -3.31 -3.44
N PRO A 98 -14.89 -3.29 -3.06
CA PRO A 98 -14.50 -3.41 -1.67
C PRO A 98 -15.09 -2.24 -0.86
N ARG A 99 -15.61 -2.57 0.33
CA ARG A 99 -16.25 -1.59 1.22
C ARG A 99 -15.19 -0.75 1.93
N ALA A 100 -15.56 0.48 2.30
CA ALA A 100 -14.78 1.26 3.26
C ALA A 100 -14.64 0.47 4.58
N GLY A 101 -13.45 0.49 5.17
CA GLY A 101 -13.06 -0.39 6.29
C GLY A 101 -12.76 -1.84 5.89
N GLY A 102 -12.78 -2.17 4.60
CA GLY A 102 -12.49 -3.50 4.07
C GLY A 102 -11.01 -3.73 3.78
N TYR A 103 -10.71 -4.84 3.11
CA TYR A 103 -9.37 -5.13 2.63
C TYR A 103 -9.38 -5.76 1.24
N LEU A 104 -8.23 -5.66 0.56
CA LEU A 104 -7.91 -6.40 -0.65
C LEU A 104 -6.67 -7.25 -0.38
N ASP A 105 -6.76 -8.53 -0.70
CA ASP A 105 -5.66 -9.47 -0.60
C ASP A 105 -5.12 -9.75 -2.00
N LEU A 106 -3.90 -9.32 -2.28
CA LEU A 106 -3.27 -9.47 -3.58
C LEU A 106 -2.25 -10.60 -3.52
N THR A 107 -2.34 -11.53 -4.47
CA THR A 107 -1.29 -12.51 -4.70
C THR A 107 -0.30 -11.94 -5.70
N VAL A 108 0.97 -11.86 -5.31
CA VAL A 108 2.06 -11.41 -6.16
C VAL A 108 2.99 -12.59 -6.42
N MET A 109 3.17 -12.93 -7.70
CA MET A 109 4.12 -13.96 -8.11
C MET A 109 5.35 -13.33 -8.76
N SER A 110 6.50 -13.91 -8.45
CA SER A 110 7.75 -13.77 -9.19
C SER A 110 8.11 -15.08 -9.90
N GLU A 111 9.26 -15.14 -10.55
CA GLU A 111 9.77 -16.40 -11.10
C GLU A 111 10.15 -17.43 -10.02
N VAL A 112 10.44 -16.98 -8.80
CA VAL A 112 11.09 -17.81 -7.77
C VAL A 112 10.18 -18.03 -6.56
N ALA A 113 9.24 -17.13 -6.31
CA ALA A 113 8.40 -17.16 -5.12
C ALA A 113 7.06 -16.42 -5.32
N GLU A 114 6.11 -16.78 -4.45
CA GLU A 114 4.87 -16.07 -4.22
C GLU A 114 4.95 -15.27 -2.91
N ARG A 115 4.31 -14.09 -2.89
CA ARG A 115 4.06 -13.31 -1.68
C ARG A 115 2.65 -12.72 -1.69
N ARG A 116 2.12 -12.41 -0.51
CA ARG A 116 0.82 -11.75 -0.36
C ARG A 116 0.98 -10.27 -0.04
N VAL A 117 0.08 -9.44 -0.56
CA VAL A 117 -0.03 -8.02 -0.21
C VAL A 117 -1.44 -7.75 0.28
N LEU A 118 -1.59 -7.43 1.56
CA LEU A 118 -2.86 -7.07 2.17
C LEU A 118 -2.99 -5.55 2.18
N MET A 119 -3.96 -5.01 1.44
CA MET A 119 -4.30 -3.59 1.46
C MET A 119 -5.50 -3.35 2.36
N LEU A 120 -5.33 -2.56 3.41
CA LEU A 120 -6.40 -2.14 4.30
C LEU A 120 -7.00 -0.83 3.77
N LEU A 121 -8.32 -0.79 3.57
CA LEU A 121 -9.02 0.34 2.97
C LEU A 121 -9.80 1.08 4.06
N HIS A 122 -9.51 2.36 4.28
CA HIS A 122 -10.23 3.21 5.25
C HIS A 122 -11.38 3.99 4.63
#